data_AF-A0A7W1ARG8-F1
#
_entry.id   AF-A0A7W1ARG8-F1
#
_cell.length_a   1.000
_cell.length_b   1.000
_cell.length_c   1.000
_cell.angle_alpha   90.00
_cell.angle_beta   90.00
_cell.angle_gamma   90.00
#
_symmetry.space_group_name_H-M   'P 1'
#
loop_
_entity.id
_entity.type
_entity.pdbx_description
1 polymer ?
#
loop_
_entity_poly.entity_id
_entity_poly.type
_entity_poly.pdbx_seq_one_letter_code
_entity_poly.pdbx_strand_id
1 'polypeptide(L)' 'PQAAISLKQGAGRLIRTETDRGVLAICDPRLVDKPYGRRIWQSLPPMRRTREEPEAIAFLAALRLHYEAAEPA' A
#
# COMPACT_ATOMS: atom_id res chain seq x y z
N PRO A 1 -1.81 -19.87 3.32
CA PRO A 1 -0.55 -19.64 4.08
C PRO A 1 0.51 -18.86 3.28
N GLN A 2 0.85 -19.30 2.05
CA GLN A 2 1.81 -18.61 1.16
C GLN A 2 1.44 -17.15 0.84
N ALA A 3 0.17 -16.88 0.50
CA ALA A 3 -0.27 -15.55 0.05
C ALA A 3 -0.01 -14.42 1.06
N ALA A 4 -0.11 -14.72 2.36
CA ALA A 4 0.17 -13.75 3.42
C ALA A 4 1.68 -13.40 3.50
N ILE A 5 2.55 -14.38 3.23
CA ILE A 5 4.00 -14.20 3.23
C ILE A 5 4.42 -13.37 2.00
N SER A 6 3.90 -13.71 0.82
CA SER A 6 4.14 -12.94 -0.40
C SER A 6 3.65 -11.49 -0.28
N LEU A 7 2.51 -11.26 0.39
CA LEU A 7 2.00 -9.91 0.60
C LEU A 7 2.87 -9.10 1.57
N LYS A 8 3.32 -9.70 2.67
CA LYS A 8 4.28 -9.06 3.58
C LYS A 8 5.59 -8.71 2.88
N GLN A 9 6.10 -9.61 2.03
CA GLN A 9 7.30 -9.36 1.23
C GLN A 9 7.08 -8.27 0.18
N GLY A 10 5.89 -8.20 -0.42
CA GLY A 10 5.50 -7.10 -1.32
C GLY A 10 5.41 -5.75 -0.59
N ALA A 11 4.79 -5.73 0.60
CA ALA A 11 4.72 -4.53 1.43
C ALA A 11 6.11 -4.05 1.88
N GLY A 12 7.01 -4.97 2.24
CA GLY A 12 8.40 -4.66 2.57
C GLY A 12 9.23 -4.14 1.40
N ARG A 13 8.79 -4.32 0.15
CA ARG A 13 9.39 -3.68 -1.03
C ARG A 13 8.92 -2.26 -1.26
N LEU A 14 7.73 -1.91 -0.74
CA LEU A 14 7.14 -0.57 -0.84
C LEU A 14 7.66 0.37 0.26
N ILE A 15 8.02 -0.18 1.42
CA ILE A 15 8.56 0.56 2.56
C ILE A 15 10.03 0.12 2.75
N ARG A 16 10.95 0.67 1.95
CA ARG A 16 12.40 0.41 2.10
C ARG A 16 13.06 1.38 3.08
N THR A 17 12.50 2.58 3.24
CA THR A 17 12.96 3.62 4.17
C THR A 17 11.77 4.24 4.91
N GLU A 18 11.98 4.83 6.09
CA GLU A 18 10.92 5.49 6.87
C GLU A 18 10.25 6.66 6.14
N THR A 19 10.92 7.20 5.13
CA THR A 19 10.42 8.30 4.30
C THR A 19 9.71 7.84 3.03
N ASP A 20 9.71 6.54 2.72
CA ASP A 20 9.03 6.02 1.54
C ASP A 20 7.51 6.15 1.72
N ARG A 21 6.88 6.77 0.72
CA ARG A 21 5.43 6.89 0.63
C ARG A 21 4.95 6.21 -0.64
N GLY A 22 3.86 5.45 -0.55
CA GLY A 22 3.32 4.76 -1.71
C GLY A 22 1.99 4.07 -1.43
N VAL A 23 1.48 3.38 -2.45
CA VAL A 23 0.21 2.65 -2.40
C VAL A 23 0.47 1.16 -2.55
N LEU A 24 -0.06 0.36 -1.61
CA LEU A 24 -0.12 -1.09 -1.73
C LEU A 24 -1.48 -1.47 -2.34
N ALA A 25 -1.50 -1.71 -3.65
CA ALA A 25 -2.70 -2.19 -4.33
C ALA A 25 -2.83 -3.71 -4.21
N ILE A 26 -4.01 -4.18 -3.81
CA ILE A 26 -4.29 -5.62 -3.73
C ILE A 26 -5.53 -5.94 -4.56
N CYS A 27 -5.31 -6.51 -5.73
CA CYS A 27 -6.36 -6.84 -6.70
C CYS A 27 -6.92 -8.26 -6.48
N ASP A 28 -7.22 -8.63 -5.23
CA ASP A 28 -7.81 -9.93 -4.88
C ASP A 28 -9.06 -9.74 -4.01
N PRO A 29 -10.28 -9.94 -4.55
CA PRO A 29 -11.52 -9.74 -3.79
C PRO A 29 -11.64 -10.70 -2.59
N ARG A 30 -10.98 -11.85 -2.65
CA ARG A 30 -10.99 -12.84 -1.57
C ARG A 30 -10.34 -12.31 -0.29
N LEU A 31 -9.54 -11.25 -0.39
CA LEU A 31 -8.95 -10.59 0.76
C LEU A 31 -9.97 -9.83 1.63
N VAL A 32 -11.14 -9.53 1.06
CA VAL A 32 -12.27 -8.94 1.78
C VAL A 32 -13.25 -10.03 2.21
N ASP A 33 -13.52 -10.98 1.31
CA ASP A 33 -14.62 -11.94 1.50
C ASP A 33 -14.26 -13.14 2.40
N LYS A 34 -12.97 -13.43 2.60
CA LYS A 34 -12.53 -14.62 3.33
C LYS A 34 -12.00 -14.26 4.73
N PRO A 35 -12.21 -15.15 5.74
CA PRO A 35 -11.71 -14.94 7.10
C PRO A 35 -10.19 -14.73 7.19
N TYR A 36 -9.42 -15.30 6.26
CA TYR A 36 -7.97 -15.12 6.22
C TYR A 36 -7.55 -13.70 5.84
N GLY A 37 -8.41 -12.93 5.16
CA GLY A 37 -8.17 -11.53 4.81
C GLY A 37 -7.87 -10.69 6.04
N ARG A 38 -8.68 -10.85 7.10
CA ARG A 38 -8.48 -10.20 8.41
C ARG A 38 -7.09 -10.45 9.00
N ARG A 39 -6.59 -11.68 8.88
CA ARG A 39 -5.26 -12.05 9.39
C ARG A 39 -4.14 -11.41 8.58
N ILE A 40 -4.34 -11.26 7.27
CA ILE A 40 -3.41 -10.55 6.40
C ILE A 40 -3.38 -9.06 6.76
N TRP A 41 -4.54 -8.44 6.96
CA TRP A 41 -4.67 -7.04 7.34
C TRP A 41 -3.99 -6.70 8.66
N GLN A 42 -4.18 -7.55 9.68
CA GLN A 42 -3.52 -7.39 10.98
C GLN A 42 -1.99 -7.52 10.92
N SER A 43 -1.46 -7.99 9.80
CA SER A 43 -0.05 -8.30 9.63
C SER A 43 0.71 -7.27 8.80
N LEU A 44 0.00 -6.28 8.24
CA LEU A 44 0.57 -5.14 7.54
C LEU A 44 0.78 -3.97 8.53
N PRO A 45 1.74 -3.06 8.26
CA PRO A 45 1.88 -1.82 9.00
C PRO A 45 0.57 -1.00 9.03
N PRO A 46 0.40 -0.10 10.01
CA PRO A 46 -0.75 0.80 10.01
C PRO A 46 -0.74 1.70 8.76
N MET A 47 -1.80 1.62 7.96
CA MET A 47 -1.99 2.40 6.73
C MET A 47 -3.44 2.86 6.57
N ARG A 48 -3.63 4.00 5.90
CA ARG A 48 -4.96 4.42 5.42
C ARG A 48 -5.43 3.43 4.34
N ARG A 49 -6.73 3.13 4.34
CA ARG A 49 -7.35 2.13 3.47
C ARG A 49 -8.43 2.79 2.64
N THR A 50 -8.50 2.40 1.37
CA THR A 50 -9.56 2.83 0.46
C THR A 50 -9.91 1.71 -0.51
N ARG A 51 -11.17 1.68 -0.95
CA ARG A 51 -11.63 0.89 -2.11
C ARG A 51 -11.92 1.78 -3.31
N GLU A 52 -11.80 3.09 -3.13
CA GLU A 52 -12.05 4.12 -4.13
C GLU A 52 -10.76 4.33 -4.91
N GLU A 53 -10.76 3.93 -6.19
CA GLU A 53 -9.64 4.20 -7.10
C GLU A 53 -9.27 5.70 -7.15
N PRO A 54 -10.22 6.65 -7.18
CA PRO A 54 -9.88 8.08 -7.22
C PRO A 54 -9.04 8.55 -6.02
N GLU A 55 -9.24 7.97 -4.84
CA GLU A 55 -8.50 8.34 -3.64
C GLU A 55 -7.03 7.89 -3.72
N ALA A 56 -6.79 6.69 -4.26
CA ALA A 56 -5.42 6.19 -4.48
C ALA A 56 -4.68 7.01 -5.54
N ILE A 57 -5.36 7.36 -6.64
CA ILE A 57 -4.79 8.20 -7.71
C ILE A 57 -4.44 9.58 -7.17
N ALA A 58 -5.36 10.22 -6.43
CA ALA A 58 -5.14 11.54 -5.84
C ALA A 58 -3.93 11.54 -4.88
N PHE A 59 -3.80 10.48 -4.06
CA PHE A 59 -2.64 10.33 -3.17
C PHE A 59 -1.32 10.22 -3.94
N LEU A 60 -1.27 9.38 -4.99
CA LEU A 60 -0.07 9.23 -5.82
C LEU A 60 0.30 10.52 -6.56
N ALA A 61 -0.70 11.25 -7.07
CA ALA A 61 -0.49 12.55 -7.71
C ALA A 61 0.09 13.59 -6.73
N ALA A 62 -0.44 13.64 -5.50
CA ALA A 62 0.08 14.51 -4.46
C ALA A 62 1.52 14.15 -4.06
N LEU A 63 1.86 12.85 -3.99
CA LEU A 63 3.24 12.42 -3.74
C LEU A 63 4.20 12.88 -4.82
N ARG A 64 3.80 12.77 -6.10
CA ARG A 64 4.64 13.22 -7.22
C ARG A 64 5.01 14.70 -7.11
N LEU A 65 4.04 15.57 -6.78
CA LEU A 65 4.29 17.00 -6.58
C LEU A 65 5.27 17.26 -5.44
N HIS A 66 5.21 16.46 -4.36
CA HIS A 66 6.17 16.57 -3.27
C HIS A 66 7.60 16.20 -3.68
N TYR A 67 7.78 15.20 -4.56
CA TYR A 67 9.10 14.85 -5.08
C TYR A 67 9.62 15.90 -6.08
N GLU A 68 8.78 16.38 -6.99
CA GLU A 68 9.15 17.43 -7.95
C GLU A 68 9.53 18.76 -7.28
N ALA A 69 8.89 19.10 -6.16
CA ALA A 69 9.24 20.28 -5.37
C ALA A 69 10.51 20.12 -4.50
N ALA A 70 10.97 18.88 -4.28
CA ALA A 70 12.09 18.56 -3.42
C ALA A 70 13.43 18.38 -4.17
N GLU A 71 13.42 18.27 -5.49
CA GLU A 71 14.63 18.35 -6.32
C GLU A 71 14.91 19.81 -6.69
N PRO A 72 15.95 20.45 -6.15
CA PRO A 72 16.43 21.71 -6.70
C PRO A 72 17.15 21.41 -8.02
N ALA A 73 16.74 22.10 -9.09
CA ALA A 73 17.45 22.16 -10.36
C ALA A 73 18.89 22.68 -10.20
#